data_AF-A0A5C4RPC0-F1
#
_entry.id   AF-A0A5C4RPC0-F1
#
_cell.length_a   1.000
_cell.length_b   1.000
_cell.length_c   1.000
_cell.angle_alpha   90.00
_cell.angle_beta   90.00
_cell.angle_gamma   90.00
#
_symmetry.space_group_name_H-M   'P 1'
#
loop_
_entity.id
_entity.type
_entity.pdbx_description
1 polymer ?
#
loop_
_entity_poly.entity_id
_entity_poly.type
_entity_poly.pdbx_seq_one_letter_code
_entity_poly.pdbx_strand_id
1 'polypeptide(L)'
;MSSLLPLPLPLAPIAWLTGLRRIPDNCVVTVHRFGRFVRALGPGWRWTVPGLDRLGEPVCLIGHHLDVAGSRGTHAELHYQILDPAQAGEALDRVDALVSDQARDALASLQALADSTRPMAEALKAELNRRVARLGLRVIRCSLHAA
;
A
#
# COMPACT_ATOMS: atom_id res chain seq x y z
N MET A 1 -59.00 -22.35 0.35
CA MET A 1 -58.03 -22.23 1.46
C MET A 1 -56.71 -21.79 0.84
N SER A 2 -56.55 -20.47 0.64
CA SER A 2 -55.41 -19.91 -0.07
C SER A 2 -54.19 -19.86 0.85
N SER A 3 -53.16 -20.61 0.50
CA SER A 3 -51.87 -20.62 1.16
C SER A 3 -51.19 -19.25 1.01
N LEU A 4 -51.21 -18.44 2.06
CA LEU A 4 -50.42 -17.23 2.18
C LEU A 4 -48.95 -17.63 2.31
N LEU A 5 -48.25 -17.72 1.19
CA LEU A 5 -46.79 -17.82 1.16
C LEU A 5 -46.19 -16.55 1.81
N PRO A 6 -45.31 -16.66 2.81
CA PRO A 6 -44.63 -15.51 3.36
C PRO A 6 -43.72 -14.91 2.30
N LEU A 7 -44.03 -13.68 1.89
CA LEU A 7 -43.19 -12.84 1.03
C LEU A 7 -41.77 -12.79 1.64
N PRO A 8 -40.72 -13.16 0.89
CA PRO A 8 -39.36 -13.08 1.42
C PRO A 8 -39.06 -11.62 1.77
N LEU A 9 -38.80 -11.34 3.05
CA LEU A 9 -38.41 -10.01 3.52
C LEU A 9 -37.26 -9.48 2.65
N PRO A 10 -37.30 -8.22 2.18
CA PRO A 10 -36.20 -7.59 1.49
C PRO A 10 -35.11 -7.23 2.51
N LEU A 11 -34.36 -8.23 3.00
CA LEU A 11 -33.20 -8.01 3.87
C LEU A 11 -32.00 -7.43 3.11
N ALA A 12 -31.98 -7.58 1.78
CA ALA A 12 -30.93 -7.09 0.90
C ALA A 12 -30.70 -5.56 0.96
N PRO A 13 -31.74 -4.69 0.86
CA PRO A 13 -31.54 -3.24 0.98
C PRO A 13 -31.10 -2.80 2.39
N ILE A 14 -31.52 -3.51 3.43
CA ILE A 14 -31.12 -3.20 4.82
C ILE A 14 -29.63 -3.50 5.04
N ALA A 15 -29.12 -4.59 4.49
CA ALA A 15 -27.68 -4.89 4.52
C ALA A 15 -26.84 -3.83 3.78
N TRP A 16 -27.43 -3.14 2.80
CA TRP A 16 -26.77 -2.02 2.12
C TRP A 16 -26.69 -0.77 3.02
N LEU A 17 -27.70 -0.55 3.87
CA LEU A 17 -27.72 0.54 4.86
C LEU A 17 -26.74 0.32 6.02
N THR A 18 -26.43 -0.93 6.37
CA THR A 18 -25.50 -1.20 7.48
C THR A 18 -24.04 -0.90 7.12
N GLY A 19 -23.71 -0.71 5.84
CA GLY A 19 -22.34 -0.37 5.42
C GLY A 19 -21.27 -1.36 5.90
N LEU A 20 -21.71 -2.58 6.24
CA LEU A 20 -20.87 -3.62 6.80
C LEU A 20 -20.11 -4.26 5.64
N ARG A 21 -18.80 -4.02 5.57
CA ARG A 21 -17.94 -4.53 4.50
C ARG A 21 -16.87 -5.43 5.08
N ARG A 22 -16.60 -6.52 4.35
CA ARG A 22 -15.53 -7.45 4.66
C ARG A 22 -14.29 -7.04 3.88
N ILE A 23 -13.20 -6.82 4.60
CA ILE A 23 -11.89 -6.51 4.03
C ILE A 23 -11.07 -7.80 4.03
N PRO A 24 -10.48 -8.20 2.89
CA PRO A 24 -9.69 -9.41 2.80
C PRO A 24 -8.47 -9.36 3.74
N ASP A 25 -8.07 -10.53 4.21
CA ASP A 25 -6.90 -10.68 5.08
C ASP A 25 -5.63 -10.24 4.32
N ASN A 26 -4.69 -9.61 5.04
CA ASN A 26 -3.48 -8.98 4.49
C ASN A 26 -3.70 -7.78 3.54
N CYS A 27 -4.91 -7.23 3.50
CA CYS A 27 -5.19 -6.02 2.73
C CYS A 27 -5.66 -4.89 3.66
N VAL A 28 -5.41 -3.66 3.21
CA VAL A 28 -5.92 -2.44 3.84
C VAL A 28 -6.63 -1.62 2.79
N VAL A 29 -7.75 -1.02 3.19
CA VAL A 29 -8.52 -0.13 2.33
C VAL A 29 -8.45 1.29 2.88
N THR A 30 -8.06 2.26 2.05
CA THR A 30 -8.10 3.67 2.42
C THR A 30 -9.54 4.17 2.43
N VAL A 31 -9.91 4.97 3.42
CA VAL A 31 -11.25 5.58 3.51
C VAL A 31 -11.12 7.06 3.27
N HIS A 32 -11.83 7.53 2.25
CA HIS A 32 -11.93 8.92 1.88
C HIS A 32 -13.30 9.47 2.24
N ARG A 33 -13.36 10.62 2.90
CA ARG A 33 -14.61 11.33 3.17
C ARG A 33 -14.51 12.73 2.58
N PHE A 34 -15.46 13.10 1.73
CA PHE A 34 -15.43 14.36 0.98
C PHE A 34 -14.11 14.61 0.22
N GLY A 35 -13.47 13.54 -0.30
CA GLY A 35 -12.21 13.63 -1.04
C GLY A 35 -10.95 13.79 -0.18
N ARG A 36 -11.06 13.69 1.15
CA ARG A 36 -9.91 13.67 2.07
C ARG A 36 -9.73 12.29 2.69
N PHE A 37 -8.50 11.87 2.90
CA PHE A 37 -8.23 10.64 3.64
C PHE A 37 -8.64 10.80 5.10
N VAL A 38 -9.35 9.81 5.63
CA VAL A 38 -9.79 9.77 7.02
C VAL A 38 -9.01 8.71 7.79
N ARG A 39 -8.93 7.50 7.23
CA ARG A 39 -8.32 6.35 7.91
C ARG A 39 -8.02 5.22 6.94
N ALA A 40 -7.07 4.38 7.32
CA ALA A 40 -6.86 3.09 6.69
C ALA A 40 -7.62 2.01 7.48
N LEU A 41 -8.45 1.21 6.81
CA LEU A 41 -9.18 0.09 7.40
C LEU A 41 -8.41 -1.21 7.20
N GLY A 42 -7.91 -1.78 8.29
CA GLY A 42 -7.30 -3.12 8.28
C GLY A 42 -8.30 -4.27 8.12
N PRO A 43 -7.79 -5.51 8.06
CA PRO A 43 -8.57 -6.70 7.72
C PRO A 43 -9.71 -6.98 8.71
N GLY A 44 -10.73 -7.69 8.23
CA GLY A 44 -11.91 -8.10 9.00
C GLY A 44 -13.19 -7.37 8.62
N TRP A 45 -14.22 -7.55 9.45
CA TRP A 45 -15.50 -6.88 9.29
C TRP A 45 -15.42 -5.43 9.79
N ARG A 46 -15.75 -4.48 8.92
CA ARG A 46 -15.72 -3.05 9.24
C ARG A 46 -17.03 -2.39 8.87
N TRP A 47 -17.48 -1.50 9.74
CA TRP A 47 -18.62 -0.64 9.50
C TRP A 47 -18.16 0.64 8.81
N THR A 48 -18.78 0.96 7.68
CA THR A 48 -18.53 2.19 6.91
C THR A 48 -19.84 2.93 6.72
N VAL A 49 -19.82 4.25 6.54
CA VAL A 49 -21.06 5.01 6.28
C VAL A 49 -21.30 5.02 4.77
N PRO A 50 -22.26 4.22 4.26
CA PRO A 50 -22.53 4.17 2.83
C PRO A 50 -22.99 5.55 2.34
N GLY A 51 -22.42 6.03 1.25
CA GLY A 51 -22.73 7.33 0.63
C GLY A 51 -21.85 8.49 1.08
N LEU A 52 -21.26 8.44 2.28
CA LEU A 52 -20.34 9.48 2.78
C LEU A 52 -18.86 9.05 2.66
N ASP A 53 -18.60 7.79 2.99
CA ASP A 53 -17.27 7.20 2.97
C ASP A 53 -17.05 6.52 1.61
N ARG A 54 -16.05 7.01 0.86
CA ARG A 54 -15.53 6.37 -0.35
C ARG A 54 -14.36 5.47 0.04
N LEU A 55 -14.47 4.20 -0.26
CA LEU A 55 -13.38 3.24 -0.07
C LEU A 55 -12.47 3.30 -1.29
N GLY A 56 -11.17 3.43 -1.04
CA GLY A 56 -10.13 3.30 -2.04
C GLY A 56 -9.92 1.84 -2.46
N GLU A 57 -8.90 1.64 -3.28
CA GLU A 57 -8.51 0.30 -3.73
C GLU A 57 -7.89 -0.49 -2.56
N PRO A 58 -8.17 -1.80 -2.41
CA PRO A 58 -7.49 -2.63 -1.43
C PRO A 58 -6.00 -2.72 -1.76
N VAL A 59 -5.17 -2.23 -0.85
CA VAL A 59 -3.70 -2.31 -0.93
C VAL A 59 -3.23 -3.48 -0.08
N CYS A 60 -2.55 -4.45 -0.70
CA CYS A 60 -1.91 -5.55 0.02
C CYS A 60 -0.85 -5.01 0.97
N LEU A 61 -0.76 -5.53 2.19
CA LEU A 61 0.28 -5.12 3.15
C LEU A 61 1.65 -5.70 2.80
N ILE A 62 1.67 -6.83 2.09
CA ILE A 62 2.84 -7.69 1.83
C ILE A 62 2.94 -7.96 0.32
N GLY A 63 4.15 -8.24 -0.15
CA GLY A 63 4.37 -8.75 -1.50
C GLY A 63 4.45 -7.64 -2.55
N HIS A 64 4.83 -6.43 -2.15
CA HIS A 64 5.12 -5.38 -3.12
C HIS A 64 6.51 -5.57 -3.69
N HIS A 65 6.54 -5.67 -5.02
CA HIS A 65 7.73 -5.87 -5.83
C HIS A 65 7.88 -4.66 -6.75
N LEU A 66 8.99 -3.96 -6.64
CA LEU A 66 9.33 -2.84 -7.52
C LEU A 66 10.66 -3.11 -8.19
N ASP A 67 10.68 -3.04 -9.52
CA ASP A 67 11.92 -2.98 -10.30
C ASP A 67 12.18 -1.53 -10.70
N VAL A 68 13.33 -1.01 -10.31
CA VAL A 68 13.74 0.37 -10.55
C VAL A 68 15.00 0.36 -11.39
N ALA A 69 14.87 0.85 -12.62
CA ALA A 69 16.02 1.09 -13.49
C ALA A 69 16.83 2.29 -12.98
N GLY A 70 18.11 2.05 -12.71
CA GLY A 70 19.12 3.06 -12.42
C GLY A 70 19.82 3.58 -13.67
N SER A 71 20.71 4.55 -13.46
CA SER A 71 21.59 5.01 -14.55
C SER A 71 22.63 3.93 -14.88
N ARG A 72 23.06 3.85 -16.15
CA ARG A 72 24.08 2.90 -16.66
C ARG A 72 23.66 1.41 -16.67
N GLY A 73 22.40 1.11 -16.94
CA GLY A 73 21.94 -0.29 -17.09
C GLY A 73 21.90 -1.09 -15.79
N THR A 74 21.96 -0.42 -14.64
CA THR A 74 21.79 -1.07 -13.33
C THR A 74 20.29 -1.19 -13.01
N HIS A 75 19.83 -2.36 -12.59
CA HIS A 75 18.45 -2.61 -12.14
C HIS A 75 18.44 -2.89 -10.64
N ALA A 76 17.53 -2.26 -9.92
CA ALA A 76 17.32 -2.47 -8.49
C ALA A 76 15.97 -3.14 -8.26
N GLU A 77 15.98 -4.35 -7.73
CA GLU A 77 14.78 -5.07 -7.34
C GLU A 77 14.54 -4.86 -5.84
N LEU A 78 13.40 -4.27 -5.49
CA LEU A 78 13.04 -3.90 -4.13
C LEU A 78 11.79 -4.62 -3.68
N HIS A 79 11.89 -5.25 -2.50
CA HIS A 79 10.75 -5.80 -1.79
C HIS A 79 10.47 -4.96 -0.56
N TYR A 80 9.28 -4.38 -0.49
CA TYR A 80 8.86 -3.58 0.64
C TYR A 80 7.52 -4.06 1.21
N GLN A 81 7.30 -3.72 2.47
CA GLN A 81 6.10 -4.07 3.22
C GLN A 81 5.56 -2.83 3.92
N ILE A 82 4.24 -2.71 3.94
CA ILE A 82 3.53 -1.68 4.69
C ILE A 82 3.37 -2.21 6.11
N LEU A 83 4.05 -1.59 7.08
CA LEU A 83 3.95 -1.95 8.50
C LEU A 83 2.82 -1.18 9.18
N ASP A 84 2.75 0.13 8.93
CA ASP A 84 1.73 1.00 9.50
C ASP A 84 0.98 1.74 8.40
N PRO A 85 -0.21 1.26 7.99
CA PRO A 85 -1.01 1.93 6.99
C PRO A 85 -1.62 3.24 7.50
N ALA A 86 -1.81 3.41 8.82
CA ALA A 86 -2.29 4.67 9.36
C ALA A 86 -1.22 5.76 9.24
N GLN A 87 0.05 5.39 9.41
CA GLN A 87 1.18 6.30 9.20
C GLN A 87 1.39 6.65 7.72
N ALA A 88 1.19 5.69 6.82
CA ALA A 88 1.25 5.94 5.38
C ALA A 88 0.14 6.90 4.92
N GLY A 89 -1.06 6.80 5.49
CA GLY A 89 -2.12 7.80 5.27
C GLY A 89 -2.52 7.94 3.80
N GLU A 90 -2.52 9.19 3.30
CA GLU A 90 -2.73 9.50 1.86
C GLU A 90 -1.65 8.94 0.95
N ALA A 91 -0.44 8.69 1.48
CA ALA A 91 0.64 8.12 0.69
C ALA A 91 0.34 6.68 0.25
N LEU A 92 -0.60 5.98 0.91
CA LEU A 92 -1.02 4.63 0.52
C LEU A 92 -1.55 4.56 -0.91
N ASP A 93 -2.33 5.56 -1.32
CA ASP A 93 -2.96 5.58 -2.66
C ASP A 93 -1.92 5.70 -3.78
N ARG A 94 -0.71 6.19 -3.45
CA ARG A 94 0.39 6.38 -4.41
C ARG A 94 1.68 5.75 -3.90
N VAL A 95 1.58 4.73 -3.05
CA VAL A 95 2.73 4.18 -2.32
C VAL A 95 3.78 3.61 -3.27
N ASP A 96 3.34 2.90 -4.32
CA ASP A 96 4.22 2.35 -5.35
C ASP A 96 5.01 3.44 -6.07
N ALA A 97 4.33 4.52 -6.45
CA ALA A 97 4.95 5.65 -7.12
C ALA A 97 5.95 6.37 -6.21
N LEU A 98 5.59 6.57 -4.93
CA LEU A 98 6.46 7.19 -3.94
C LEU A 98 7.71 6.35 -3.65
N VAL A 99 7.54 5.04 -3.41
CA VAL A 99 8.67 4.14 -3.15
C VAL A 99 9.58 4.06 -4.38
N SER A 100 9.01 4.00 -5.58
CA SER A 100 9.78 4.03 -6.84
C SER A 100 10.60 5.29 -7.00
N ASP A 101 10.02 6.46 -6.70
CA ASP A 101 10.69 7.75 -6.77
C ASP A 101 11.83 7.84 -5.75
N GLN A 102 11.55 7.47 -4.49
CA GLN A 102 12.56 7.43 -3.44
C GLN A 102 13.70 6.45 -3.76
N ALA A 103 13.40 5.31 -4.37
CA ALA A 103 14.40 4.33 -4.78
C ALA A 103 15.28 4.87 -5.91
N ARG A 104 14.69 5.53 -6.91
CA ARG A 104 15.42 6.15 -8.02
C ARG A 104 16.34 7.26 -7.51
N ASP A 105 15.84 8.14 -6.64
CA ASP A 105 16.62 9.22 -6.05
C ASP A 105 17.78 8.71 -5.19
N ALA A 106 17.52 7.69 -4.35
CA ALA A 106 18.54 7.08 -3.52
C ALA A 106 19.63 6.41 -4.38
N LEU A 107 19.23 5.70 -5.45
CA LEU A 107 20.15 5.07 -6.37
C LEU A 107 20.99 6.10 -7.14
N ALA A 108 20.38 7.16 -7.67
CA ALA A 108 21.09 8.24 -8.35
C ALA A 108 22.10 8.94 -7.43
N SER A 109 21.71 9.21 -6.17
CA SER A 109 22.57 9.82 -5.16
C SER A 109 23.80 8.95 -4.85
N LEU A 110 23.59 7.65 -4.67
CA LEU A 110 24.67 6.70 -4.36
C LEU A 110 25.58 6.43 -5.57
N GLN A 111 25.02 6.38 -6.78
CA GLN A 111 25.82 6.27 -8.01
C GLN A 111 26.71 7.49 -8.23
N ALA A 112 26.23 8.69 -7.88
CA ALA A 112 27.03 9.92 -7.95
C ALA A 112 28.19 9.94 -6.95
N LEU A 113 28.02 9.27 -5.79
CA LEU A 113 29.03 9.14 -4.75
C LEU A 113 30.10 8.07 -5.02
N ALA A 114 29.97 7.32 -6.12
CA ALA A 114 30.95 6.41 -6.74
C ALA A 114 32.11 5.92 -5.83
N ASP A 115 31.78 5.23 -4.74
CA ASP A 115 32.77 4.52 -3.92
C ASP A 115 32.61 3.01 -4.13
N SER A 116 33.66 2.40 -4.70
CA SER A 116 33.70 0.98 -5.07
C SER A 116 33.84 0.03 -3.86
N THR A 117 33.89 0.58 -2.65
CA THR A 117 34.34 -0.15 -1.45
C THR A 117 33.20 -0.76 -0.64
N ARG A 118 31.96 -0.29 -0.78
CA ARG A 118 30.79 -0.83 -0.07
C ARG A 118 29.81 -1.48 -1.04
N PRO A 119 29.20 -2.64 -0.72
CA PRO A 119 28.12 -3.20 -1.51
C PRO A 119 26.98 -2.16 -1.64
N MET A 120 26.85 -1.61 -2.86
CA MET A 120 25.88 -0.56 -3.21
C MET A 120 24.44 -0.93 -2.80
N ALA A 121 24.09 -2.22 -2.88
CA ALA A 121 22.79 -2.75 -2.49
C ALA A 121 22.48 -2.56 -0.99
N GLU A 122 23.48 -2.71 -0.10
CA GLU A 122 23.29 -2.51 1.34
C GLU A 122 23.15 -1.03 1.69
N ALA A 123 23.96 -0.18 1.05
CA ALA A 123 23.85 1.27 1.18
C ALA A 123 22.49 1.78 0.69
N LEU A 124 22.02 1.28 -0.46
CA LEU A 124 20.71 1.61 -1.02
C LEU A 124 19.59 1.16 -0.08
N LYS A 125 19.65 -0.07 0.42
CA LYS A 125 18.66 -0.59 1.38
C LYS A 125 18.60 0.27 2.65
N ALA A 126 19.76 0.62 3.23
CA ALA A 126 19.81 1.44 4.44
C ALA A 126 19.23 2.84 4.21
N GLU A 127 19.54 3.46 3.06
CA GLU A 127 19.05 4.78 2.70
C GLU A 127 17.54 4.78 2.43
N LEU A 128 17.05 3.84 1.63
CA LEU A 128 15.63 3.66 1.40
C LEU A 128 14.88 3.41 2.70
N ASN A 129 15.36 2.50 3.54
CA ASN A 129 14.70 2.17 4.79
C ASN A 129 14.60 3.41 5.71
N ARG A 130 15.59 4.32 5.72
CA ARG A 130 15.48 5.61 6.43
C ARG A 130 14.39 6.51 5.85
N ARG A 131 14.30 6.61 4.52
CA ARG A 131 13.32 7.46 3.83
C ARG A 131 11.90 6.96 4.02
N VAL A 132 11.68 5.66 3.82
CA VAL A 132 10.36 5.03 3.81
C VAL A 132 9.84 4.67 5.21
N ALA A 133 10.72 4.53 6.21
CA ALA A 133 10.30 4.29 7.60
C ALA A 133 9.41 5.39 8.16
N ARG A 134 9.57 6.64 7.70
CA ARG A 134 8.68 7.76 8.11
C ARG A 134 7.25 7.61 7.59
N LEU A 135 7.07 6.81 6.54
CA LEU A 135 5.78 6.52 5.92
C LEU A 135 5.17 5.21 6.44
N GLY A 136 5.74 4.58 7.47
CA GLY A 136 5.27 3.29 7.97
C GLY A 136 5.61 2.12 7.05
N LEU A 137 6.59 2.29 6.17
CA LEU A 137 7.03 1.28 5.22
C LEU A 137 8.39 0.72 5.64
N ARG A 138 8.67 -0.52 5.26
CA ARG A 138 9.96 -1.16 5.50
C ARG A 138 10.43 -1.92 4.27
N VAL A 139 11.69 -1.71 3.89
CA VAL A 139 12.33 -2.49 2.83
C VAL A 139 12.92 -3.77 3.43
N ILE A 140 12.45 -4.92 2.96
CA ILE A 140 12.89 -6.24 3.43
C ILE A 140 14.13 -6.67 2.66
N ARG A 141 14.08 -6.57 1.33
CA ARG A 141 15.11 -7.05 0.43
C ARG A 141 15.38 -6.02 -0.66
N CYS A 142 16.65 -5.88 -1.00
CA CYS A 142 17.13 -5.05 -2.10
C CYS A 142 18.17 -5.87 -2.85
N SER A 143 17.93 -6.17 -4.12
CA SER A 143 18.88 -6.77 -5.05
C SER A 143 19.32 -5.71 -6.04
N LEU A 144 20.61 -5.65 -6.37
CA LEU A 144 21.12 -4.80 -7.44
C LEU A 144 21.72 -5.71 -8.51
N HIS A 145 21.25 -5.57 -9.74
CA HIS A 145 21.74 -6.29 -10.90
C HIS A 145 22.40 -5.27 -11.82
N ALA A 146 23.69 -5.45 -12.13
CA ALA A 146 24.36 -4.70 -13.19
C ALA A 146 24.21 -5.48 -14.50
N ALA A 147 23.69 -4.83 -15.54
CA ALA A 147 23.67 -5.38 -16.89
C ALA A 147 25.06 -5.36 -17.54
#